data_AF-G4Z0C9-F1
#
_entry.id   AF-G4Z0C9-F1
#
_cell.length_a   1.000
_cell.length_b   1.000
_cell.length_c   1.000
_cell.angle_alpha   90.00
_cell.angle_beta   90.00
_cell.angle_gamma   90.00
#
_symmetry.space_group_name_H-M   'P 1'
#
loop_
_entity.id
_entity.type
_entity.pdbx_description
1 polymer ?
#
loop_
_entity_poly.entity_id
_entity_poly.type
_entity_poly.pdbx_seq_one_letter_code
_entity_poly.pdbx_strand_id
1 'polypeptide(L)'
;VANRCLASLVHQANFVLDCLPINHPLLVSTIFTNPSVLDDLREHGDSKWMEGTGIPPHIELYKKLHNQQKEIDALPGILEQRMEKVLERKV
;
A
#
# COMPACT_ATOMS: atom_id res chain seq x y z
N VAL A 1 -6.56 -3.36 12.74
CA VAL A 1 -5.46 -2.74 11.94
C VAL A 1 -4.12 -2.88 12.65
N ALA A 2 -4.01 -2.51 13.94
CA ALA A 2 -2.77 -2.55 14.73
C ALA A 2 -2.01 -3.91 14.72
N ASN A 3 -2.70 -5.05 14.91
CA ASN A 3 -2.03 -6.36 14.93
C ASN A 3 -1.35 -6.74 13.60
N ARG A 4 -1.84 -6.22 12.46
CA ARG A 4 -1.25 -6.51 11.15
C ARG A 4 0.04 -5.73 10.92
N CYS A 5 0.04 -4.46 11.33
CA CYS A 5 1.25 -3.63 11.28
C CYS A 5 2.34 -4.21 12.19
N LEU A 6 1.96 -4.70 13.37
CA LEU A 6 2.88 -5.30 14.32
C LEU A 6 3.49 -6.62 13.79
N ALA A 7 2.66 -7.50 13.22
CA ALA A 7 3.15 -8.73 12.61
C ALA A 7 4.13 -8.45 11.44
N SER A 8 3.80 -7.51 10.55
CA SER A 8 4.69 -7.09 9.46
C SER A 8 6.01 -6.53 10.00
N LEU A 9 5.94 -5.71 11.06
CA LEU A 9 7.12 -5.10 11.68
C LEU A 9 8.05 -6.15 12.29
N VAL A 10 7.49 -7.17 12.97
CA VAL A 10 8.24 -8.28 13.56
C VAL A 10 8.85 -9.16 12.46
N HIS A 11 8.12 -9.43 11.39
CA HIS A 11 8.62 -10.19 10.24
C HIS A 11 9.84 -9.50 9.58
N GLN A 12 9.82 -8.17 9.52
CA GLN A 12 10.87 -7.34 8.92
C GLN A 12 11.88 -6.80 9.94
N ALA A 13 11.86 -7.28 11.18
CA ALA A 13 12.64 -6.70 12.28
C ALA A 13 14.15 -6.61 11.99
N ASN A 14 14.73 -7.64 11.38
CA ASN A 14 16.15 -7.64 11.01
C ASN A 14 16.48 -6.53 9.99
N PHE A 15 15.63 -6.37 8.97
CA PHE A 15 15.79 -5.31 7.98
C PHE A 15 15.67 -3.91 8.60
N VAL A 16 14.74 -3.76 9.55
CA VAL A 16 14.54 -2.52 10.30
C VAL A 16 15.75 -2.19 11.18
N LEU A 17 16.35 -3.19 11.82
CA LEU A 17 17.58 -3.04 12.61
C LEU A 17 18.78 -2.64 11.73
N ASP A 18 18.89 -3.20 10.53
CA ASP A 18 20.01 -2.93 9.62
C ASP A 18 19.89 -1.56 8.92
N CYS A 19 18.67 -1.09 8.63
CA CYS A 19 18.44 0.14 7.88
C CYS A 19 18.27 1.39 8.75
N LEU A 20 17.86 1.24 10.02
CA LEU A 20 17.56 2.39 10.86
C LEU A 20 18.80 2.89 11.64
N PRO A 21 18.94 4.21 11.82
CA PRO A 21 19.92 4.77 12.73
C PRO A 21 19.72 4.24 14.16
N ILE A 22 20.81 4.02 14.89
CA ILE A 22 20.79 3.54 16.29
C ILE A 22 19.91 4.40 17.22
N ASN A 23 19.79 5.71 16.94
CA ASN A 23 18.98 6.63 17.74
C ASN A 23 17.51 6.72 17.29
N HIS A 24 17.07 5.83 16.40
CA HIS A 24 15.72 5.89 15.87
C HIS A 24 14.69 5.56 16.97
N PRO A 25 13.64 6.38 17.18
CA PRO A 25 12.66 6.18 18.26
C PRO A 25 11.97 4.82 18.27
N LEU A 26 11.85 4.18 17.10
CA LEU A 26 11.32 2.82 16.98
C LEU A 26 12.18 1.77 17.70
N LEU A 27 13.51 1.92 17.67
CA LEU A 27 14.45 0.99 18.32
C LEU A 27 14.42 1.10 19.85
N VAL A 28 13.95 2.24 20.37
CA VAL A 28 13.73 2.48 21.81
C VAL A 28 12.43 1.81 22.31
N SER A 29 11.59 1.32 21.40
CA SER A 29 10.38 0.60 21.81
C SER A 29 10.71 -0.75 22.43
N THR A 30 9.80 -1.24 23.29
CA THR A 30 9.95 -2.50 24.01
C THR A 30 10.11 -3.71 23.08
N ILE A 31 9.59 -3.63 21.86
CA ILE A 31 9.68 -4.68 20.83
C ILE A 31 11.13 -4.88 20.37
N PHE A 32 11.91 -3.80 20.26
CA PHE A 32 13.31 -3.87 19.79
C PHE A 32 14.33 -3.84 20.92
N THR A 33 13.93 -3.39 22.11
CA THR A 33 14.81 -3.35 23.29
C THR A 33 14.85 -4.69 24.03
N ASN A 34 13.75 -5.46 24.03
CA ASN A 34 13.68 -6.75 24.70
C ASN A 34 13.58 -7.90 23.68
N PRO A 35 14.64 -8.72 23.52
CA PRO A 35 14.67 -9.81 22.54
C PRO A 35 13.59 -10.86 22.80
N SER A 36 13.22 -11.12 24.06
CA SER A 36 12.17 -12.09 24.40
C SER A 36 10.80 -11.67 23.87
N VAL A 37 10.49 -10.36 23.90
CA VAL A 37 9.23 -9.84 23.36
C VAL A 37 9.19 -9.99 21.84
N LEU A 38 10.33 -9.77 21.17
CA LEU A 38 10.42 -9.95 19.73
C LEU A 38 10.23 -11.41 19.32
N ASP A 39 10.87 -12.34 20.05
CA ASP A 39 10.78 -13.77 19.81
C ASP A 39 9.36 -14.31 20.06
N ASP A 40 8.74 -13.91 21.17
CA ASP A 40 7.34 -14.25 21.47
C ASP A 40 6.41 -13.77 20.35
N LEU A 41 6.59 -12.53 19.88
CA LEU A 41 5.79 -11.99 18.78
C LEU A 41 6.05 -12.68 17.44
N ARG A 42 7.25 -13.25 17.25
CA ARG A 42 7.62 -14.00 16.05
C ARG A 42 6.89 -15.33 16.00
N GLU A 43 6.84 -16.04 17.13
CA GLU A 43 6.11 -17.30 17.28
C GLU A 43 4.61 -17.12 17.03
N HIS A 44 4.03 -16.01 17.51
CA HIS A 44 2.62 -15.68 17.30
C HIS A 44 2.33 -15.04 15.93
N GLY A 45 3.38 -14.64 15.19
CA GLY A 45 3.31 -13.88 13.95
C GLY A 45 3.33 -14.74 12.68
N ASP A 46 3.71 -16.01 12.77
CA ASP A 46 3.76 -16.98 11.66
C ASP A 46 2.35 -17.45 11.26
N SER A 47 1.53 -16.49 10.83
CA SER A 47 0.27 -16.77 10.17
C SER A 47 0.51 -16.99 8.68
N LYS A 48 0.01 -18.11 8.13
CA LYS A 48 -0.04 -18.39 6.68
C LYS A 48 -0.69 -17.26 5.86
N TRP A 49 -1.39 -16.33 6.50
CA TRP A 49 -1.98 -15.15 5.89
C TRP A 49 -0.99 -14.04 5.51
N MET A 50 0.22 -14.04 6.07
CA MET A 50 1.28 -13.10 5.68
C MET A 50 2.25 -13.67 4.64
N GLU A 51 1.90 -14.83 4.03
CA GLU A 51 2.66 -15.35 2.91
C GLU A 51 2.67 -14.30 1.80
N GLY A 52 3.88 -13.84 1.46
CA GLY A 52 4.07 -12.79 0.45
C GLY A 52 3.49 -13.27 -0.86
N THR A 53 2.38 -12.67 -1.29
CA THR A 53 1.69 -13.05 -2.53
C THR A 53 2.53 -12.76 -3.79
N GLY A 54 3.69 -12.12 -3.65
CA GLY A 54 4.54 -11.66 -4.75
C GLY A 54 3.93 -10.51 -5.56
N ILE A 55 2.74 -10.05 -5.18
CA ILE A 55 1.95 -9.01 -5.84
C ILE A 55 2.28 -7.70 -5.12
N PRO A 56 2.97 -6.74 -5.76
CA PRO A 56 3.28 -5.47 -5.13
C PRO A 56 2.00 -4.76 -4.64
N PRO A 57 2.01 -4.19 -3.42
CA PRO A 57 0.83 -3.57 -2.81
C PRO A 57 0.25 -2.42 -3.66
N HIS A 58 1.05 -1.85 -4.54
CA HIS A 58 0.66 -0.77 -5.45
C HIS A 58 -0.16 -1.24 -6.66
N ILE A 59 -0.39 -2.54 -6.88
CA ILE A 59 -1.17 -3.00 -8.05
C ILE A 59 -2.57 -2.39 -8.08
N GLU A 60 -3.23 -2.25 -6.93
CA GLU A 60 -4.54 -1.64 -6.87
C GLU A 60 -4.50 -0.12 -7.15
N LEU A 61 -3.43 0.56 -6.72
CA LEU A 61 -3.18 1.95 -7.06
C LEU A 61 -2.92 2.12 -8.56
N TYR A 62 -2.09 1.26 -9.16
CA TYR A 62 -1.84 1.27 -10.60
C TYR A 62 -3.11 0.98 -11.40
N LYS A 63 -3.97 0.05 -10.94
CA LYS A 63 -5.28 -0.20 -11.56
C LYS A 63 -6.17 1.04 -11.51
N LYS A 64 -6.22 1.73 -10.38
CA LYS A 64 -7.00 2.99 -10.23
C LYS A 64 -6.47 4.08 -11.15
N LEU A 65 -5.16 4.30 -11.17
CA LEU A 65 -4.50 5.27 -12.05
C LEU A 65 -4.74 4.95 -13.53
N HIS A 66 -4.66 3.68 -13.91
CA HIS A 66 -4.90 3.25 -15.28
C HIS A 66 -6.35 3.48 -15.72
N ASN A 67 -7.32 3.25 -14.84
CA ASN A 67 -8.72 3.52 -15.13
C ASN A 67 -8.99 5.03 -15.25
N GLN A 68 -8.39 5.85 -14.37
CA GLN A 68 -8.48 7.31 -14.46
C GLN A 68 -7.89 7.84 -15.77
N GLN A 69 -6.76 7.30 -16.22
CA GLN A 69 -6.17 7.69 -17.50
C GLN A 69 -7.11 7.39 -18.68
N LYS A 70 -7.76 6.22 -18.69
CA LYS A 70 -8.74 5.89 -19.73
C LYS A 70 -9.92 6.85 -19.78
N GLU A 71 -10.40 7.29 -18.62
CA GLU A 71 -11.48 8.28 -18.56
C GLU A 71 -11.03 9.63 -19.12
N ILE A 72 -9.82 10.06 -18.78
CA ILE A 72 -9.23 11.30 -19.30
C ILE A 72 -9.07 11.23 -20.83
N ASP A 73 -8.57 10.12 -21.34
CA ASP A 73 -8.37 9.92 -22.79
C ASP A 73 -9.70 9.91 -23.56
N ALA A 74 -10.81 9.51 -22.92
CA ALA A 74 -12.14 9.49 -23.50
C ALA A 74 -12.89 10.84 -23.45
N LEU A 75 -12.46 11.78 -22.59
CA LEU A 75 -13.11 13.09 -22.43
C LEU A 75 -13.26 13.88 -23.74
N PRO A 76 -12.23 13.99 -24.62
CA PRO A 76 -12.35 14.79 -25.84
C PRO A 76 -13.50 14.34 -26.73
N GLY A 77 -13.63 13.02 -26.99
CA GLY A 77 -14.70 12.49 -27.83
C GLY A 77 -16.10 12.68 -27.22
N ILE A 78 -16.22 12.59 -25.89
CA ILE A 78 -17.48 12.86 -25.19
C ILE A 78 -17.88 14.34 -25.32
N LEU A 79 -16.90 15.25 -25.25
CA LEU A 79 -17.13 16.69 -25.38
C LEU A 79 -17.54 17.06 -26.82
N GLU A 80 -16.85 16.51 -27.83
CA GLU A 80 -17.19 16.70 -29.24
C GLU A 80 -18.62 16.24 -29.54
N GLN A 81 -18.97 15.03 -29.11
CA GLN A 81 -20.32 14.48 -29.32
C GLN A 81 -21.41 15.30 -28.60
N ARG A 82 -21.09 15.89 -27.43
CA ARG A 82 -22.00 16.80 -26.73
C ARG A 82 -22.15 18.14 -27.45
N MET A 83 -21.07 18.68 -28.00
CA MET A 83 -21.10 19.93 -28.77
C MET A 83 -21.91 19.76 -30.06
N GLU A 84 -21.71 18.65 -30.77
CA GLU A 84 -22.47 18.31 -31.98
C GLU A 84 -23.97 18.25 -31.70
N LYS A 85 -24.39 17.55 -30.64
CA LYS A 85 -25.79 17.52 -30.19
C LYS A 85 -26.37 18.89 -29.83
N VAL A 86 -25.55 19.81 -29.31
CA VAL A 86 -26.01 21.18 -28.99
C VAL A 86 -26.19 22.01 -30.26
N LEU A 87 -25.32 21.81 -31.25
CA LEU A 87 -25.42 22.47 -32.55
C LEU A 87 -26.63 21.98 -33.34
N GLU A 88 -26.86 20.66 -33.39
CA GLU A 88 -28.03 20.05 -34.04
C GLU A 88 -29.37 20.50 -33.45
N ARG A 89 -29.42 20.81 -32.15
CA ARG A 89 -30.64 21.30 -31.48
C ARG A 89 -30.95 22.78 -31.74
N LYS A 90 -29.97 23.55 -32.24
CA LYS A 90 -30.09 25.00 -32.49
C LYS A 90 -30.39 25.34 -33.95
N VAL A 91 -30.38 24.34 -34.84
CA VAL A 91 -30.83 24.41 -36.24
C VAL A 91 -32.28 23.98 -36.32
#